data_AF-A0A4U1FQ71-F1
#
_entry.id   AF-A0A4U1FQ71-F1
#
_cell.length_a   1.000
_cell.length_b   1.000
_cell.length_c   1.000
_cell.angle_alpha   90.00
_cell.angle_beta   90.00
_cell.angle_gamma   90.00
#
_symmetry.space_group_name_H-M   'P 1'
#
loop_
_entity.id
_entity.type
_entity.pdbx_description
1 polymer ?
#
loop_
_entity_poly.entity_id
_entity_poly.type
_entity_poly.pdbx_seq_one_letter_code
_entity_poly.pdbx_strand_id
1 'polypeptide(L)'
;LLSLLFEDLFKKFNSEMKKIADQVIPKQRAAQFDVVKHMRQDQITNGMVNAISTGNWSLKRFKMDRQGVTQVLSRLSYISALGMMTRISSQFEKTRKVSGPRSLQPSQWGMLCPSDTPEGEACGLVKNLALMTHITTDMEDGPIVKLASNLGVEDVNLLCGEELSYPNVFLVFLNGNILGVIRDHKKLVNTFRLMRRAGYINEFVSISTNLTDRPYIIVKKQKAAVTNKHMEELAQGYRNFEDFLHESLVEYLDVNEENDCNIALYEHMINKDTTHLEIEPFTLLGVCAGLIPYPHHNQSPRNTYQCAMGKQAMGTIGYNQRNRIDTLMYLLAYPQKPMVKTKTIELIEFEKLPAGQNATVAVMSYSGYDIEDALVLNKASLDRGFGRCLVYKNAKCTLKRYTNQTFDKVMGPMLDAATRKPIWRHEILDADGICSPGEKVENKQVLVNKSMPTVTQIPLEGSNVPQQPQYKDVPITYKGATDSYIEKVMISSNAEDAFLIKMLLRQTRRPEIGDKFSSRHGQK
;
A
#
# COMPACT_ATOMS: atom_id res chain seq x y z
N LEU A 1 -13.01 -6.65 -3.79
CA LEU A 1 -12.97 -5.85 -5.05
C LEU A 1 -12.56 -6.69 -6.26
N LEU A 2 -11.38 -7.31 -6.26
CA LEU A 2 -10.94 -8.18 -7.38
C LEU A 2 -11.93 -9.29 -7.71
N SER A 3 -12.51 -9.94 -6.69
CA SER A 3 -13.57 -10.95 -6.88
C SER A 3 -14.77 -10.42 -7.70
N LEU A 4 -15.30 -9.24 -7.35
CA LEU A 4 -16.41 -8.60 -8.08
C LEU A 4 -16.03 -8.25 -9.54
N LEU A 5 -14.81 -7.76 -9.76
CA LEU A 5 -14.33 -7.44 -11.11
C LEU A 5 -14.19 -8.71 -11.94
N PHE A 6 -13.63 -9.77 -11.37
CA PHE A 6 -13.51 -11.05 -12.06
C PHE A 6 -14.90 -11.61 -12.41
N GLU A 7 -15.86 -11.58 -11.48
CA GLU A 7 -17.22 -12.04 -11.74
C GLU A 7 -17.92 -11.24 -12.86
N ASP A 8 -17.77 -9.92 -12.87
CA ASP A 8 -18.33 -9.08 -13.94
C ASP A 8 -17.68 -9.39 -15.30
N LEU A 9 -16.35 -9.47 -15.35
CA LEU A 9 -15.60 -9.80 -16.56
C LEU A 9 -15.91 -11.21 -17.06
N PHE A 10 -16.01 -12.19 -16.17
CA PHE A 10 -16.30 -13.58 -16.51
C PHE A 10 -17.73 -13.73 -17.04
N LYS A 11 -18.72 -13.11 -16.39
CA LYS A 11 -20.08 -13.16 -16.94
C LYS A 11 -20.23 -12.33 -18.21
N LYS A 12 -19.46 -11.24 -18.40
CA LYS A 12 -19.39 -10.51 -19.68
C LYS A 12 -18.82 -11.39 -20.79
N PHE A 13 -17.74 -12.11 -20.49
CA PHE A 13 -17.16 -13.11 -21.39
C PHE A 13 -18.19 -14.18 -21.77
N ASN A 14 -18.91 -14.74 -20.81
CA ASN A 14 -19.99 -15.71 -21.07
C ASN A 14 -21.13 -15.11 -21.90
N SER A 15 -21.51 -13.85 -21.65
CA SER A 15 -22.57 -13.19 -22.43
C SER A 15 -22.16 -12.91 -23.87
N GLU A 16 -20.90 -12.56 -24.12
CA GLU A 16 -20.37 -12.36 -25.48
C GLU A 16 -20.26 -13.70 -26.21
N MET A 17 -19.79 -14.74 -25.53
CA MET A 17 -19.76 -16.09 -26.06
C MET A 17 -21.16 -16.61 -26.42
N LYS A 18 -22.15 -16.38 -25.55
CA LYS A 18 -23.54 -16.69 -25.84
C LYS A 18 -24.04 -15.92 -27.07
N LYS A 19 -23.75 -14.62 -27.17
CA LYS A 19 -24.12 -13.79 -28.32
C LYS A 19 -23.51 -14.29 -29.63
N ILE A 20 -22.25 -14.74 -29.61
CA ILE A 20 -21.60 -15.35 -30.78
C ILE A 20 -22.30 -16.66 -31.14
N ALA A 21 -22.60 -17.52 -30.16
CA ALA A 21 -23.33 -18.75 -30.39
C ALA A 21 -24.71 -18.48 -31.02
N ASP A 22 -25.48 -17.56 -30.44
CA ASP A 22 -26.81 -17.16 -30.92
C ASP A 22 -26.77 -16.60 -32.36
N GLN A 23 -25.66 -15.99 -32.78
CA GLN A 23 -25.48 -15.47 -34.15
C GLN A 23 -25.00 -16.51 -35.17
N VAL A 24 -24.25 -17.53 -34.73
CA VAL A 24 -23.61 -18.52 -35.60
C VAL A 24 -24.47 -19.77 -35.77
N ILE A 25 -25.13 -20.23 -34.71
CA ILE A 25 -26.01 -21.41 -34.73
C ILE A 25 -27.15 -21.32 -35.78
N PRO A 26 -27.89 -20.20 -35.93
CA PRO A 26 -28.97 -20.13 -36.92
C PRO A 26 -28.46 -20.05 -38.37
N LYS A 27 -27.15 -19.81 -38.60
CA LYS A 27 -26.58 -19.80 -39.94
C LYS A 27 -26.26 -21.23 -40.35
N GLN A 28 -26.96 -21.75 -41.36
CA GLN A 28 -26.68 -23.09 -41.91
C GLN A 28 -25.22 -23.18 -42.39
N ARG A 29 -24.39 -23.86 -41.60
CA ARG A 29 -23.01 -24.21 -41.92
C ARG A 29 -22.86 -25.72 -41.74
N ALA A 30 -22.09 -26.36 -42.61
CA ALA A 30 -21.83 -27.80 -42.54
C ALA A 30 -20.99 -28.21 -41.31
N ALA A 31 -20.25 -27.26 -40.73
CA ALA A 31 -19.43 -27.50 -39.54
C ALA A 31 -20.21 -27.24 -38.25
N GLN A 32 -20.11 -28.17 -37.29
CA GLN A 32 -20.64 -27.96 -35.94
C GLN A 32 -19.97 -26.74 -35.28
N PHE A 33 -20.75 -25.98 -34.51
CA PHE A 33 -20.26 -24.82 -33.78
C PHE A 33 -19.31 -25.25 -32.67
N ASP A 34 -18.05 -24.83 -32.77
CA ASP A 34 -17.03 -25.06 -31.75
C ASP A 34 -16.77 -23.77 -30.97
N VAL A 35 -17.15 -23.78 -29.70
CA VAL A 35 -17.03 -22.63 -28.77
C VAL A 35 -15.56 -22.26 -28.55
N VAL A 36 -14.65 -23.23 -28.57
CA VAL A 36 -13.24 -23.03 -28.23
C VAL A 36 -12.59 -22.04 -29.22
N LYS A 37 -12.98 -22.09 -30.49
CA LYS A 37 -12.51 -21.17 -31.54
C LYS A 37 -12.93 -19.72 -31.33
N HIS A 38 -13.97 -19.49 -30.53
CA HIS A 38 -14.53 -18.17 -30.25
C HIS A 38 -14.15 -17.65 -28.85
N MET A 39 -13.30 -18.37 -28.10
CA MET A 39 -12.82 -17.93 -26.80
C MET A 39 -11.77 -16.82 -26.92
N ARG A 40 -12.19 -15.57 -26.68
CA ARG A 40 -11.28 -14.42 -26.61
C ARG A 40 -10.62 -14.30 -25.23
N GLN A 41 -9.45 -14.91 -25.09
CA GLN A 41 -8.69 -14.94 -23.83
C GLN A 41 -8.27 -13.53 -23.34
N ASP A 42 -8.04 -12.61 -24.27
CA ASP A 42 -7.57 -11.25 -23.98
C ASP A 42 -8.58 -10.35 -23.25
N GLN A 43 -9.87 -10.73 -23.23
CA GLN A 43 -10.90 -9.89 -22.65
C GLN A 43 -10.75 -9.75 -21.14
N ILE A 44 -10.45 -10.86 -20.46
CA ILE A 44 -10.27 -10.89 -19.00
C ILE A 44 -8.95 -10.20 -18.63
N THR A 45 -7.86 -10.53 -19.33
CA THR A 45 -6.53 -9.97 -19.05
C THR A 45 -6.52 -8.45 -19.20
N ASN A 46 -7.02 -7.92 -20.33
CA ASN A 46 -7.11 -6.49 -20.54
C ASN A 46 -8.08 -5.81 -19.58
N GLY A 47 -9.21 -6.45 -19.25
CA GLY A 47 -10.15 -5.93 -18.27
C GLY A 47 -9.52 -5.74 -16.89
N MET A 48 -8.76 -6.73 -16.42
CA MET A 48 -8.05 -6.69 -15.14
C MET A 48 -6.94 -5.64 -15.14
N VAL A 49 -6.08 -5.64 -16.18
CA VAL A 49 -4.97 -4.68 -16.29
C VAL A 49 -5.49 -3.25 -16.36
N ASN A 50 -6.55 -2.99 -17.12
CA ASN A 50 -7.13 -1.65 -17.25
C ASN A 50 -7.71 -1.16 -15.92
N ALA A 51 -8.48 -2.00 -15.21
CA ALA A 51 -9.04 -1.61 -13.91
C ALA A 51 -7.95 -1.31 -12.87
N ILE A 52 -6.88 -2.10 -12.84
CA ILE A 52 -5.77 -1.90 -11.89
C ILE A 52 -4.92 -0.69 -12.26
N SER A 53 -4.58 -0.51 -13.54
CA SER A 53 -3.70 0.58 -14.01
C SER A 53 -4.37 1.95 -13.99
N THR A 54 -5.66 2.02 -14.35
CA THR A 54 -6.42 3.28 -14.32
C THR A 54 -7.00 3.57 -12.94
N GLY A 55 -7.15 2.55 -12.10
CA GLY A 55 -7.79 2.66 -10.79
C GLY A 55 -9.30 2.89 -10.86
N ASN A 56 -9.90 2.67 -12.03
CA ASN A 56 -11.31 2.86 -12.27
C ASN A 56 -12.05 1.52 -12.31
N TRP A 57 -13.02 1.36 -11.41
CA TRP A 57 -13.80 0.15 -11.19
C TRP A 57 -15.26 0.44 -11.53
N SER A 58 -15.54 0.59 -12.82
CA SER A 58 -16.89 0.78 -13.37
C SER A 58 -17.55 -0.57 -13.66
N LEU A 59 -18.24 -1.13 -12.66
CA LEU A 59 -18.98 -2.38 -12.76
C LEU A 59 -20.49 -2.11 -12.88
N LYS A 60 -21.02 -2.19 -14.11
CA LYS A 60 -22.44 -1.91 -14.41
C LYS A 60 -23.39 -2.83 -13.64
N ARG A 61 -23.07 -4.13 -13.50
CA ARG A 61 -23.92 -5.10 -12.79
C ARG A 61 -24.14 -4.71 -11.33
N PHE A 62 -23.08 -4.26 -10.66
CA PHE A 62 -23.10 -3.95 -9.24
C PHE A 62 -23.45 -2.48 -8.96
N LYS A 63 -23.80 -1.69 -10.00
CA LYS A 63 -24.04 -0.24 -9.92
C LYS A 63 -22.91 0.49 -9.17
N MET A 64 -21.69 0.02 -9.36
CA MET A 64 -20.51 0.53 -8.67
C MET A 64 -19.62 1.23 -9.69
N ASP A 65 -19.42 2.52 -9.51
CA ASP A 65 -18.45 3.32 -10.28
C ASP A 65 -17.48 3.97 -9.30
N ARG A 66 -16.39 3.27 -8.98
CA ARG A 66 -15.37 3.74 -8.04
C ARG A 66 -14.12 4.15 -8.81
N GLN A 67 -13.70 5.39 -8.60
CA GLN A 67 -12.49 5.94 -9.19
C GLN A 67 -11.40 6.16 -8.14
N GLY A 68 -10.13 6.07 -8.55
CA GLY A 68 -8.99 6.33 -7.67
C GLY A 68 -8.72 5.26 -6.60
N VAL A 69 -9.19 4.03 -6.84
CA VAL A 69 -9.01 2.90 -5.91
C VAL A 69 -7.54 2.47 -5.84
N THR A 70 -6.85 2.42 -6.98
CA THR A 70 -5.43 2.05 -7.04
C THR A 70 -4.57 3.31 -7.12
N GLN A 71 -3.41 3.24 -6.48
CA GLN A 71 -2.44 4.33 -6.43
C GLN A 71 -1.03 3.74 -6.64
N VAL A 72 -0.14 4.52 -7.24
CA VAL A 72 1.26 4.12 -7.40
C VAL A 72 1.95 4.13 -6.05
N LEU A 73 2.55 3.00 -5.66
CA LEU A 73 3.27 2.86 -4.40
C LEU A 73 4.36 3.95 -4.28
N SER A 74 4.26 4.79 -3.26
CA SER A 74 5.28 5.79 -2.93
C SER A 74 6.50 5.09 -2.35
N ARG A 75 7.65 5.27 -3.00
CA ARG A 75 8.93 4.62 -2.64
C ARG A 75 10.02 5.63 -2.30
N LEU A 76 9.66 6.69 -1.59
CA LEU A 76 10.63 7.67 -1.08
C LEU A 76 11.53 7.05 -0.01
N SER A 77 10.93 6.24 0.88
CA SER A 77 11.61 5.49 1.93
C SER A 77 10.89 4.16 2.17
N TYR A 78 11.54 3.26 2.91
CA TYR A 78 10.93 2.00 3.36
C TYR A 78 9.61 2.24 4.13
N ILE A 79 9.58 3.25 5.00
CA ILE A 79 8.40 3.65 5.77
C ILE A 79 7.28 4.19 4.89
N SER A 80 7.61 4.95 3.84
CA SER A 80 6.61 5.44 2.89
C SER A 80 5.86 4.30 2.21
N ALA A 81 6.58 3.22 1.88
CA ALA A 81 5.98 2.04 1.26
C ALA A 81 5.05 1.34 2.25
N LEU A 82 5.50 1.05 3.48
CA LEU A 82 4.67 0.41 4.51
C LEU A 82 3.42 1.23 4.85
N GLY A 83 3.58 2.54 5.10
CA GLY A 83 2.46 3.44 5.40
C GLY A 83 1.52 3.71 4.23
N MET A 84 1.81 3.19 3.04
CA MET A 84 0.87 3.17 1.92
C MET A 84 0.15 1.81 1.82
N MET A 85 0.80 0.71 2.21
CA MET A 85 0.20 -0.63 2.23
C MET A 85 -0.86 -0.79 3.32
N THR A 86 -0.67 -0.15 4.49
CA THR A 86 -1.59 -0.25 5.64
C THR A 86 -2.69 0.82 5.66
N ARG A 87 -2.86 1.54 4.54
CA ARG A 87 -3.74 2.70 4.45
C ARG A 87 -5.18 2.28 4.16
N ILE A 88 -6.13 2.89 4.85
CA ILE A 88 -7.56 2.78 4.60
C ILE A 88 -8.08 4.11 4.07
N SER A 89 -8.81 4.06 2.96
CA SER A 89 -9.51 5.21 2.39
C SER A 89 -11.00 5.13 2.73
N SER A 90 -11.53 6.24 3.25
CA SER A 90 -12.97 6.42 3.42
C SER A 90 -13.69 6.52 2.08
N GLN A 91 -14.98 6.18 2.07
CA GLN A 91 -15.86 6.29 0.89
C GLN A 91 -16.44 7.69 0.70
N PHE A 92 -16.36 8.56 1.72
CA PHE A 92 -16.88 9.92 1.62
C PHE A 92 -16.09 10.76 0.61
N GLU A 93 -16.81 11.52 -0.21
CA GLU A 93 -16.20 12.48 -1.12
C GLU A 93 -15.42 13.56 -0.34
N LYS A 94 -14.18 13.78 -0.76
CA LYS A 94 -13.28 14.77 -0.14
C LYS A 94 -13.82 16.20 -0.18
N THR A 95 -14.66 16.51 -1.16
CA THR A 95 -15.28 17.82 -1.39
C THR A 95 -16.22 18.22 -0.25
N ARG A 96 -16.85 17.24 0.42
CA ARG A 96 -17.73 17.50 1.55
C ARG A 96 -16.89 17.76 2.80
N LYS A 97 -16.93 19.01 3.27
CA LYS A 97 -16.25 19.47 4.50
C LYS A 97 -17.05 19.14 5.76
N VAL A 98 -17.58 17.92 5.86
CA VAL A 98 -18.28 17.46 7.07
C VAL A 98 -17.23 16.96 8.07
N SER A 99 -17.22 17.53 9.27
CA SER A 99 -16.26 17.19 10.33
C SER A 99 -16.56 15.85 11.01
N GLY A 100 -17.83 15.46 11.11
CA GLY A 100 -18.29 14.25 11.82
C GLY A 100 -17.46 12.98 11.52
N PRO A 101 -17.38 12.51 10.25
CA PRO A 101 -16.61 11.31 9.91
C PRO A 101 -15.09 11.54 9.90
N ARG A 102 -14.62 12.79 9.94
CA ARG A 102 -13.19 13.14 9.93
C ARG A 102 -12.58 13.15 11.32
N SER A 103 -13.37 13.48 12.34
CA SER A 103 -12.94 13.38 13.73
C SER A 103 -12.58 11.94 14.08
N LEU A 104 -11.62 11.77 15.00
CA LEU A 104 -11.27 10.46 15.53
C LEU A 104 -12.35 10.00 16.51
N GLN A 105 -12.98 8.86 16.23
CA GLN A 105 -13.99 8.28 17.12
C GLN A 105 -13.32 7.33 18.14
N PRO A 106 -13.75 7.33 19.41
CA PRO A 106 -13.25 6.40 20.42
C PRO A 106 -13.45 4.92 20.08
N SER A 107 -14.46 4.60 19.26
CA SER A 107 -14.74 3.23 18.79
C SER A 107 -13.64 2.63 17.90
N GLN A 108 -12.60 3.41 17.55
CA GLN A 108 -11.49 2.95 16.72
C GLN A 108 -10.24 2.60 17.55
N TRP A 109 -10.35 2.62 18.88
CA TRP A 109 -9.25 2.28 19.78
C TRP A 109 -8.63 0.93 19.41
N GLY A 110 -7.30 0.90 19.27
CA GLY A 110 -6.59 -0.33 18.92
C GLY A 110 -6.72 -0.81 17.47
N MET A 111 -7.71 -0.32 16.71
CA MET A 111 -7.96 -0.73 15.32
C MET A 111 -7.28 0.19 14.30
N LEU A 112 -7.39 1.50 14.52
CA LEU A 112 -6.84 2.53 13.65
C LEU A 112 -5.87 3.41 14.43
N CYS A 113 -4.81 3.85 13.76
CA CYS A 113 -3.84 4.72 14.37
C CYS A 113 -4.45 6.12 14.62
N PRO A 114 -4.31 6.67 15.84
CA PRO A 114 -4.88 7.97 16.20
C PRO A 114 -4.14 9.16 15.55
N SER A 115 -2.85 9.00 15.22
CA SER A 115 -1.99 10.09 14.75
C SER A 115 -1.66 10.03 13.25
N ASP A 116 -1.73 8.84 12.62
CA ASP A 116 -1.32 8.70 11.23
C ASP A 116 -2.46 9.02 10.25
N THR A 117 -2.72 10.32 10.11
CA THR A 117 -3.59 10.91 9.08
C THR A 117 -2.81 11.96 8.29
N PRO A 118 -2.99 12.06 6.96
CA PRO A 118 -2.45 13.19 6.20
C PRO A 118 -3.07 14.51 6.67
N GLU A 119 -2.29 15.58 6.63
CA GLU A 119 -2.80 16.94 6.77
C GLU A 119 -3.44 17.43 5.47
N GLY A 120 -4.42 18.33 5.56
CA GLY A 120 -5.11 18.93 4.42
C GLY A 120 -6.47 18.27 4.10
N GLU A 121 -6.84 18.24 2.82
CA GLU A 121 -8.18 17.79 2.38
C GLU A 121 -8.53 16.34 2.76
N ALA A 122 -7.50 15.49 2.93
CA ALA A 122 -7.64 14.07 3.23
C ALA A 122 -7.65 13.77 4.75
N CYS A 123 -7.51 14.80 5.59
CA CYS A 123 -7.49 14.65 7.04
C CYS A 123 -8.76 13.94 7.53
N GLY A 124 -8.56 12.85 8.28
CA GLY A 124 -9.62 11.99 8.83
C GLY A 124 -10.30 11.06 7.83
N LEU A 125 -10.09 11.25 6.52
CA LEU A 125 -10.64 10.37 5.47
C LEU A 125 -9.65 9.28 5.07
N VAL A 126 -8.36 9.58 5.14
CA VAL A 126 -7.29 8.60 4.94
C VAL A 126 -6.72 8.27 6.31
N LYS A 127 -6.91 7.02 6.72
CA LYS A 127 -6.47 6.49 8.01
C LYS A 127 -5.48 5.35 7.78
N ASN A 128 -4.78 4.95 8.84
CA ASN A 128 -3.89 3.79 8.80
C ASN A 128 -4.28 2.82 9.90
N LEU A 129 -4.14 1.53 9.62
CA LEU A 129 -4.31 0.48 10.62
C LEU A 129 -3.29 0.63 11.75
N ALA A 130 -3.70 0.22 12.95
CA ALA A 130 -2.81 0.01 14.08
C ALA A 130 -1.94 -1.25 13.88
N LEU A 131 -1.00 -1.52 14.78
CA LEU A 131 -0.01 -2.60 14.59
C LEU A 131 -0.59 -4.01 14.69
N MET A 132 -1.57 -4.22 15.57
CA MET A 132 -2.07 -5.55 15.93
C MET A 132 -3.50 -5.82 15.41
N THR A 133 -3.95 -5.05 14.42
CA THR A 133 -5.28 -5.23 13.83
C THR A 133 -5.28 -6.43 12.88
N HIS A 134 -6.31 -7.27 12.95
CA HIS A 134 -6.55 -8.35 12.01
C HIS A 134 -7.82 -8.07 11.21
N ILE A 135 -7.81 -8.37 9.91
CA ILE A 135 -8.99 -8.19 9.06
C ILE A 135 -9.53 -9.57 8.72
N THR A 136 -10.77 -9.82 9.09
CA THR A 136 -11.46 -11.07 8.83
C THR A 136 -11.85 -11.21 7.36
N THR A 137 -11.96 -12.47 6.92
CA THR A 137 -12.54 -12.84 5.64
C THR A 137 -13.89 -13.50 5.86
N ASP A 138 -14.62 -13.75 4.77
CA ASP A 138 -15.92 -14.41 4.82
C ASP A 138 -15.82 -15.83 5.40
N MET A 139 -16.83 -16.23 6.17
CA MET A 139 -16.89 -17.50 6.90
C MET A 139 -18.19 -18.23 6.60
N GLU A 140 -18.21 -19.56 6.78
CA GLU A 140 -19.42 -20.33 6.55
C GLU A 140 -20.44 -20.18 7.70
N ASP A 141 -21.68 -19.83 7.35
CA ASP A 141 -22.77 -19.59 8.30
C ASP A 141 -23.38 -20.89 8.86
N GLY A 142 -23.29 -22.00 8.12
CA GLY A 142 -23.99 -23.26 8.43
C GLY A 142 -23.73 -23.82 9.83
N PRO A 143 -22.46 -23.94 10.29
CA PRO A 143 -22.13 -24.39 11.63
C PRO A 143 -22.72 -23.50 12.73
N ILE A 144 -22.77 -22.18 12.50
CA ILE A 144 -23.31 -21.21 13.45
C ILE A 144 -24.82 -21.37 13.58
N VAL A 145 -25.53 -21.54 12.47
CA VAL A 145 -26.99 -21.79 12.47
C VAL A 145 -27.31 -23.06 13.26
N LYS A 146 -26.57 -24.15 13.02
CA LYS A 146 -26.76 -25.42 13.72
C LYS A 146 -26.47 -25.31 15.23
N LEU A 147 -25.46 -24.52 15.61
CA LEU A 147 -25.18 -24.29 17.02
C LEU A 147 -26.28 -23.43 17.66
N ALA A 148 -26.74 -22.37 16.98
CA ALA A 148 -27.81 -21.51 17.47
C ALA A 148 -29.09 -22.30 17.77
N SER A 149 -29.52 -23.17 16.85
CA SER A 149 -30.68 -24.04 17.06
C SER A 149 -30.49 -24.98 18.27
N ASN A 150 -29.27 -25.52 18.46
CA ASN A 150 -28.96 -26.40 19.58
C ASN A 150 -28.87 -25.68 20.93
N LEU A 151 -28.50 -24.39 20.93
CA LEU A 151 -28.39 -23.56 22.13
C LEU A 151 -29.72 -22.94 22.57
N GLY A 152 -30.82 -23.29 21.89
CA GLY A 152 -32.18 -22.88 22.27
C GLY A 152 -32.65 -21.59 21.61
N VAL A 153 -32.10 -21.24 20.44
CA VAL A 153 -32.71 -20.23 19.57
C VAL A 153 -33.92 -20.87 18.88
N GLU A 154 -35.09 -20.28 19.10
CA GLU A 154 -36.36 -20.74 18.53
C GLU A 154 -36.58 -20.10 17.16
N ASP A 155 -37.06 -20.89 16.20
CA ASP A 155 -37.42 -20.38 14.86
C ASP A 155 -38.53 -19.33 14.99
N VAL A 156 -38.30 -18.18 14.38
CA VAL A 156 -39.24 -17.05 14.38
C VAL A 156 -40.62 -17.45 13.81
N ASN A 157 -40.67 -18.44 12.91
CA ASN A 157 -41.92 -18.90 12.30
C ASN A 157 -42.88 -19.60 13.29
N LEU A 158 -42.38 -20.01 14.45
CA LEU A 158 -43.18 -20.68 15.49
C LEU A 158 -43.87 -19.69 16.44
N LEU A 159 -43.55 -18.41 16.34
CA LEU A 159 -43.94 -17.37 17.29
C LEU A 159 -44.91 -16.39 16.65
N CYS A 160 -45.75 -15.75 17.46
CA CYS A 160 -46.63 -14.69 17.00
C CYS A 160 -46.00 -13.30 17.25
N GLY A 161 -46.66 -12.24 16.77
CA GLY A 161 -46.15 -10.88 16.93
C GLY A 161 -46.10 -10.41 18.39
N GLU A 162 -46.81 -11.07 19.29
CA GLU A 162 -46.86 -10.72 20.71
C GLU A 162 -45.54 -11.05 21.41
N GLU A 163 -44.90 -12.18 21.08
CA GLU A 163 -43.66 -12.58 21.74
C GLU A 163 -42.48 -11.65 21.46
N LEU A 164 -42.48 -10.99 20.29
CA LEU A 164 -41.47 -9.99 19.93
C LEU A 164 -41.55 -8.71 20.78
N SER A 165 -42.71 -8.45 21.39
CA SER A 165 -42.92 -7.28 22.24
C SER A 165 -42.46 -7.51 23.69
N TYR A 166 -42.26 -8.77 24.09
CA TYR A 166 -41.86 -9.06 25.46
C TYR A 166 -40.43 -8.58 25.75
N PRO A 167 -40.19 -7.92 26.90
CA PRO A 167 -38.88 -7.37 27.25
C PRO A 167 -37.81 -8.46 27.49
N ASN A 168 -38.25 -9.70 27.71
CA ASN A 168 -37.38 -10.84 27.98
C ASN A 168 -37.06 -11.65 26.72
N VAL A 169 -37.55 -11.24 25.55
CA VAL A 169 -37.34 -11.93 24.27
C VAL A 169 -36.40 -11.08 23.43
N PHE A 170 -35.28 -11.69 23.02
CA PHE A 170 -34.25 -11.05 22.22
C PHE A 170 -34.22 -11.66 20.83
N LEU A 171 -34.10 -10.80 19.82
CA LEU A 171 -33.87 -11.21 18.43
C LEU A 171 -32.42 -11.61 18.23
N VAL A 172 -32.20 -12.73 17.56
CA VAL A 172 -30.87 -13.20 17.17
C VAL A 172 -30.69 -12.96 15.69
N PHE A 173 -29.72 -12.11 15.34
CA PHE A 173 -29.33 -11.85 13.97
C PHE A 173 -28.03 -12.59 13.64
N LEU A 174 -27.95 -13.12 12.42
CA LEU A 174 -26.72 -13.61 11.81
C LEU A 174 -26.51 -12.87 10.51
N ASN A 175 -25.47 -12.05 10.44
CA ASN A 175 -25.12 -11.24 9.27
C ASN A 175 -26.29 -10.39 8.71
N GLY A 176 -27.20 -9.95 9.60
CA GLY A 176 -28.41 -9.17 9.26
C GLY A 176 -29.66 -10.01 9.00
N ASN A 177 -29.56 -11.33 8.90
CA ASN A 177 -30.70 -12.24 8.77
C ASN A 177 -31.25 -12.59 10.16
N ILE A 178 -32.57 -12.57 10.31
CA ILE A 178 -33.23 -13.05 11.55
C ILE A 178 -33.10 -14.58 11.57
N LEU A 179 -32.38 -15.11 12.56
CA LEU A 179 -32.33 -16.55 12.80
C LEU A 179 -33.51 -17.01 13.66
N GLY A 180 -33.89 -16.22 14.65
CA GLY A 180 -34.87 -16.62 15.63
C GLY A 180 -34.90 -15.71 16.85
N VAL A 181 -35.57 -16.17 17.90
CA VAL A 181 -35.62 -15.48 19.18
C VAL A 181 -35.02 -16.33 20.29
N ILE A 182 -34.61 -15.67 21.36
CA ILE A 182 -34.18 -16.33 22.58
C ILE A 182 -34.59 -15.55 23.82
N ARG A 183 -34.91 -16.25 24.90
CA ARG A 183 -35.18 -15.60 26.20
C ARG A 183 -33.90 -15.36 27.02
N ASP A 184 -33.07 -16.39 27.16
CA ASP A 184 -31.82 -16.32 27.93
C ASP A 184 -30.61 -16.02 27.04
N HIS A 185 -30.48 -14.74 26.65
CA HIS A 185 -29.35 -14.30 25.83
C HIS A 185 -28.00 -14.48 26.53
N LYS A 186 -27.94 -14.38 27.86
CA LYS A 186 -26.69 -14.49 28.64
C LYS A 186 -26.10 -15.89 28.53
N LYS A 187 -26.94 -16.93 28.67
CA LYS A 187 -26.51 -18.31 28.52
C LYS A 187 -26.04 -18.61 27.11
N LEU A 188 -26.75 -18.12 26.09
CA LEU A 188 -26.34 -18.26 24.69
C LEU A 188 -24.96 -17.64 24.44
N VAL A 189 -24.80 -16.36 24.77
CA VAL A 189 -23.54 -15.62 24.53
C VAL A 189 -22.36 -16.28 25.24
N ASN A 190 -22.53 -16.62 26.53
CA ASN A 190 -21.46 -17.25 27.31
C ASN A 190 -21.10 -18.64 26.78
N THR A 191 -22.09 -19.47 26.44
CA THR A 191 -21.85 -20.81 25.91
C THR A 191 -21.21 -20.73 24.53
N PHE A 192 -21.67 -19.81 23.68
CA PHE A 192 -21.10 -19.58 22.35
C PHE A 192 -19.63 -19.15 22.41
N ARG A 193 -19.30 -18.19 23.27
CA ARG A 193 -17.90 -17.77 23.53
C ARG A 193 -17.04 -18.93 24.05
N LEU A 194 -17.57 -19.78 24.93
CA LEU A 194 -16.86 -20.96 25.42
C LEU A 194 -16.61 -21.99 24.31
N MET A 195 -17.59 -22.23 23.42
CA MET A 195 -17.42 -23.13 22.28
C MET A 195 -16.39 -22.60 21.28
N ARG A 196 -16.38 -21.29 21.02
CA ARG A 196 -15.36 -20.60 20.21
C ARG A 196 -13.97 -20.76 20.83
N ARG A 197 -13.83 -20.47 22.12
CA ARG A 197 -12.57 -20.59 22.88
C ARG A 197 -12.01 -22.02 22.97
N ALA A 198 -12.86 -23.03 22.83
CA ALA A 198 -12.46 -24.44 22.78
C ALA A 198 -12.11 -24.91 21.36
N GLY A 199 -12.18 -24.03 20.34
CA GLY A 199 -11.81 -24.33 18.96
C GLY A 199 -12.90 -25.02 18.13
N TYR A 200 -14.14 -25.10 18.60
CA TYR A 200 -15.24 -25.72 17.82
C TYR A 200 -15.82 -24.80 16.74
N ILE A 201 -15.72 -23.48 16.96
CA ILE A 201 -16.06 -22.44 16.01
C ILE A 201 -14.81 -21.61 15.78
N ASN A 202 -14.68 -21.06 14.57
CA ASN A 202 -13.60 -20.14 14.25
C ASN A 202 -13.60 -18.94 15.21
N GLU A 203 -12.39 -18.58 15.65
CA GLU A 203 -12.07 -17.52 16.61
C GLU A 203 -12.53 -16.12 16.18
N PHE A 204 -12.74 -15.88 14.88
CA PHE A 204 -13.21 -14.60 14.34
C PHE A 204 -14.73 -14.42 14.39
N VAL A 205 -15.49 -15.46 14.76
CA VAL A 205 -16.94 -15.32 14.89
C VAL A 205 -17.24 -14.51 16.14
N SER A 206 -17.50 -13.22 15.96
CA SER A 206 -17.89 -12.34 17.05
C SER A 206 -19.35 -12.56 17.42
N ILE A 207 -19.60 -12.60 18.72
CA ILE A 207 -20.96 -12.55 19.26
C ILE A 207 -21.02 -11.37 20.19
N SER A 208 -21.81 -10.41 19.76
CA SER A 208 -22.03 -9.18 20.50
C SER A 208 -23.35 -8.61 20.04
N THR A 209 -23.54 -7.36 20.37
CA THR A 209 -24.59 -6.58 19.78
C THR A 209 -24.18 -5.83 18.47
N ASN A 210 -22.96 -6.00 17.81
CA ASN A 210 -22.48 -5.52 16.42
C ASN A 210 -21.01 -5.99 15.86
N LEU A 211 -20.25 -5.39 14.84
CA LEU A 211 -18.94 -5.88 14.14
C LEU A 211 -17.49 -5.10 13.98
N THR A 212 -16.29 -5.80 13.89
CA THR A 212 -14.77 -5.59 13.64
C THR A 212 -13.62 -6.06 14.66
N ASP A 213 -12.60 -6.93 14.34
CA ASP A 213 -11.71 -7.62 15.36
C ASP A 213 -10.21 -7.23 15.68
N ARG A 214 -9.72 -7.52 16.91
CA ARG A 214 -8.33 -7.40 17.46
C ARG A 214 -8.03 -8.38 18.62
N PRO A 215 -6.82 -8.95 18.78
CA PRO A 215 -6.54 -9.92 19.84
C PRO A 215 -6.31 -9.31 21.23
N TYR A 216 -6.83 -9.98 22.27
CA TYR A 216 -6.70 -9.63 23.69
C TYR A 216 -6.44 -10.85 24.57
N ILE A 217 -5.80 -10.66 25.73
CA ILE A 217 -5.58 -11.73 26.72
C ILE A 217 -6.87 -11.95 27.52
N ILE A 218 -7.27 -13.20 27.68
CA ILE A 218 -8.46 -13.56 28.47
C ILE A 218 -8.13 -13.45 29.96
N VAL A 219 -9.01 -12.80 30.72
CA VAL A 219 -8.94 -12.76 32.19
C VAL A 219 -9.98 -13.71 32.78
N LYS A 220 -9.52 -14.67 33.60
CA LYS A 220 -10.38 -15.61 34.31
C LYS A 220 -10.20 -15.41 35.80
N LYS A 221 -11.29 -15.10 36.52
CA LYS A 221 -11.30 -14.93 37.99
C LYS A 221 -10.19 -13.97 38.49
N GLN A 222 -10.10 -12.77 37.90
CA GLN A 222 -9.12 -11.71 38.23
C GLN A 222 -7.65 -12.07 37.94
N LYS A 223 -7.36 -13.13 37.18
CA LYS A 223 -6.01 -13.47 36.74
C LYS A 223 -5.97 -13.57 35.22
N ALA A 224 -4.91 -13.05 34.62
CA ALA A 224 -4.62 -13.29 33.21
C ALA A 224 -4.46 -14.80 32.99
N ALA A 225 -5.03 -15.32 31.90
CA ALA A 225 -4.89 -16.72 31.53
C ALA A 225 -3.44 -17.03 31.10
N VAL A 226 -2.76 -16.06 30.49
CA VAL A 226 -1.33 -16.15 30.18
C VAL A 226 -0.51 -16.08 31.47
N THR A 227 0.42 -17.02 31.63
CA THR A 227 1.33 -17.10 32.79
C THR A 227 2.77 -16.98 32.31
N ASN A 228 3.70 -16.70 33.23
CA ASN A 228 5.14 -16.59 32.91
C ASN A 228 5.69 -17.86 32.24
N LYS A 229 5.17 -19.04 32.59
CA LYS A 229 5.54 -20.31 31.94
C LYS A 229 5.22 -20.31 30.44
N HIS A 230 4.04 -19.82 30.06
CA HIS A 230 3.65 -19.75 28.64
C HIS A 230 4.59 -18.80 27.86
N MET A 231 5.10 -17.74 28.50
CA MET A 231 6.06 -16.83 27.87
C MET A 231 7.43 -17.48 27.66
N GLU A 232 7.88 -18.32 28.60
CA GLU A 232 9.10 -19.11 28.43
C GLU A 232 8.96 -20.15 27.31
N GLU A 233 7.83 -20.85 27.25
CA GLU A 233 7.52 -21.82 26.20
C GLU A 233 7.45 -21.17 24.81
N LEU A 234 6.87 -19.98 24.72
CA LEU A 234 6.84 -19.18 23.49
C LEU A 234 8.25 -18.75 23.07
N ALA A 235 9.08 -18.29 24.01
CA ALA A 235 10.44 -17.85 23.72
C ALA A 235 11.36 -19.01 23.27
N GLN A 236 11.13 -20.22 23.79
CA GLN A 236 11.87 -21.43 23.41
C GLN A 236 11.31 -22.07 22.12
N GLY A 237 10.15 -21.62 21.63
CA GLY A 237 9.53 -22.13 20.41
C GLY A 237 8.77 -23.44 20.58
N TYR A 238 8.38 -23.82 21.81
CA TYR A 238 7.51 -24.98 22.04
C TYR A 238 6.05 -24.72 21.64
N ARG A 239 5.66 -23.44 21.63
CA ARG A 239 4.32 -22.98 21.30
C ARG A 239 4.38 -21.80 20.32
N ASN A 240 3.38 -21.70 19.47
CA ASN A 240 3.15 -20.63 18.52
C ASN A 240 1.93 -19.81 18.93
N PHE A 241 1.75 -18.61 18.35
CA PHE A 241 0.64 -17.71 18.71
C PHE A 241 -0.75 -18.35 18.54
N GLU A 242 -0.91 -19.23 17.56
CA GLU A 242 -2.17 -19.96 17.31
C GLU A 242 -2.53 -20.93 18.45
N ASP A 243 -1.55 -21.54 19.10
CA ASP A 243 -1.80 -22.41 20.26
C ASP A 243 -2.42 -21.63 21.43
N PHE A 244 -2.06 -20.35 21.58
CA PHE A 244 -2.66 -19.48 22.59
C PHE A 244 -4.14 -19.20 22.34
N LEU A 245 -4.58 -19.24 21.07
CA LEU A 245 -6.00 -19.13 20.69
C LEU A 245 -6.74 -20.42 21.06
N HIS A 246 -6.19 -21.58 20.67
CA HIS A 246 -6.79 -22.89 20.95
C HIS A 246 -6.87 -23.21 22.45
N GLU A 247 -5.91 -22.75 23.24
CA GLU A 247 -5.91 -22.97 24.69
C GLU A 247 -6.75 -21.95 25.48
N SER A 248 -7.47 -21.05 24.80
CA SER A 248 -8.27 -19.99 25.44
C SER A 248 -7.44 -19.06 26.34
N LEU A 249 -6.21 -18.75 25.91
CA LEU A 249 -5.32 -17.78 26.57
C LEU A 249 -5.51 -16.38 25.98
N VAL A 250 -5.64 -16.31 24.66
CA VAL A 250 -5.87 -15.10 23.86
C VAL A 250 -7.09 -15.35 22.98
N GLU A 251 -7.87 -14.30 22.69
CA GLU A 251 -8.91 -14.37 21.65
C GLU A 251 -9.01 -13.05 20.90
N TYR A 252 -9.59 -13.11 19.70
CA TYR A 252 -9.92 -11.91 18.92
C TYR A 252 -11.25 -11.33 19.41
N LEU A 253 -11.25 -10.03 19.69
CA LEU A 253 -12.41 -9.24 20.04
C LEU A 253 -12.73 -8.23 18.97
N ASP A 254 -14.00 -8.20 18.65
CA ASP A 254 -14.64 -7.24 17.78
C ASP A 254 -14.81 -5.85 18.43
N VAL A 255 -14.86 -4.71 17.74
CA VAL A 255 -15.21 -3.36 18.24
C VAL A 255 -16.54 -3.37 19.00
N ASN A 256 -17.40 -4.32 18.69
CA ASN A 256 -18.71 -4.41 19.32
C ASN A 256 -18.75 -5.50 20.38
N GLU A 257 -17.91 -6.51 20.27
CA GLU A 257 -17.63 -7.38 21.42
C GLU A 257 -16.86 -6.59 22.49
N GLU A 258 -16.00 -5.65 22.11
CA GLU A 258 -15.33 -4.68 22.96
C GLU A 258 -16.33 -3.79 23.70
N ASN A 259 -17.47 -3.45 23.10
CA ASN A 259 -18.55 -2.72 23.81
C ASN A 259 -19.18 -3.53 24.95
N ASP A 260 -19.21 -4.86 24.82
CA ASP A 260 -19.71 -5.77 25.86
C ASP A 260 -18.63 -6.15 26.88
N CYS A 261 -17.37 -5.89 26.57
CA CYS A 261 -16.22 -6.31 27.36
C CYS A 261 -15.68 -5.17 28.25
N ASN A 262 -15.15 -5.54 29.40
CA ASN A 262 -14.36 -4.65 30.23
C ASN A 262 -12.87 -5.04 30.11
N ILE A 263 -12.07 -4.13 29.57
CA ILE A 263 -10.67 -4.36 29.19
C ILE A 263 -9.76 -3.55 30.12
N ALA A 264 -8.87 -4.24 30.84
CA ALA A 264 -7.83 -3.59 31.62
C ALA A 264 -6.63 -3.22 30.73
N LEU A 265 -6.06 -2.03 30.91
CA LEU A 265 -4.83 -1.61 30.21
C LEU A 265 -3.58 -2.31 30.73
N TYR A 266 -3.53 -2.55 32.04
CA TYR A 266 -2.40 -3.17 32.72
C TYR A 266 -2.91 -4.16 33.76
N GLU A 267 -2.08 -5.14 34.13
CA GLU A 267 -2.44 -6.17 35.10
C GLU A 267 -2.86 -5.61 36.47
N HIS A 268 -2.22 -4.52 36.92
CA HIS A 268 -2.56 -3.89 38.20
C HIS A 268 -3.93 -3.17 38.20
N MET A 269 -4.51 -2.94 37.02
CA MET A 269 -5.84 -2.33 36.86
C MET A 269 -6.96 -3.38 36.78
N ILE A 270 -6.63 -4.68 36.86
CA ILE A 270 -7.62 -5.76 36.80
C ILE A 270 -8.54 -5.66 38.02
N ASN A 271 -9.85 -5.61 37.73
CA ASN A 271 -10.91 -5.63 38.73
C ASN A 271 -11.77 -6.91 38.59
N LYS A 272 -12.78 -7.07 39.47
CA LYS A 272 -13.63 -8.28 39.48
C LYS A 272 -14.42 -8.48 38.18
N ASP A 273 -14.73 -7.38 37.50
CA ASP A 273 -15.57 -7.34 36.31
C ASP A 273 -14.75 -7.32 35.02
N THR A 274 -13.42 -7.40 35.11
CA THR A 274 -12.52 -7.38 33.96
C THR A 274 -12.64 -8.70 33.20
N THR A 275 -12.90 -8.59 31.90
CA THR A 275 -13.05 -9.74 30.99
C THR A 275 -11.77 -10.01 30.23
N HIS A 276 -11.04 -8.96 29.84
CA HIS A 276 -9.87 -9.03 28.99
C HIS A 276 -8.78 -8.07 29.46
N LEU A 277 -7.56 -8.33 29.01
CA LEU A 277 -6.37 -7.55 29.27
C LEU A 277 -5.72 -7.17 27.93
N GLU A 278 -5.38 -5.89 27.80
CA GLU A 278 -4.62 -5.36 26.68
C GLU A 278 -3.23 -6.01 26.62
N ILE A 279 -2.84 -6.55 25.46
CA ILE A 279 -1.54 -7.21 25.28
C ILE A 279 -0.41 -6.18 25.46
N GLU A 280 -0.51 -5.05 24.77
CA GLU A 280 0.51 -4.02 24.80
C GLU A 280 -0.06 -2.67 24.31
N PRO A 281 -0.13 -1.63 25.18
CA PRO A 281 -0.78 -0.36 24.87
C PRO A 281 -0.15 0.42 23.71
N PHE A 282 1.15 0.26 23.42
CA PHE A 282 1.77 1.02 22.31
C PHE A 282 1.29 0.56 20.93
N THR A 283 0.65 -0.61 20.82
CA THR A 283 0.19 -1.18 19.54
C THR A 283 -0.97 -0.38 18.93
N LEU A 284 -1.60 0.52 19.70
CA LEU A 284 -2.46 1.60 19.24
C LEU A 284 -1.81 2.44 18.12
N LEU A 285 -0.51 2.71 18.24
CA LEU A 285 0.24 3.49 17.25
C LEU A 285 0.57 2.59 16.06
N GLY A 286 0.26 3.04 14.85
CA GLY A 286 0.60 2.33 13.62
C GLY A 286 2.09 2.42 13.29
N VAL A 287 2.48 1.80 12.18
CA VAL A 287 3.88 1.68 11.73
C VAL A 287 4.61 3.03 11.67
N CYS A 288 3.99 4.06 11.09
CA CYS A 288 4.64 5.36 10.93
C CYS A 288 4.71 6.15 12.23
N ALA A 289 3.65 6.09 13.05
CA ALA A 289 3.61 6.75 14.36
C ALA A 289 4.57 6.09 15.36
N GLY A 290 4.80 4.78 15.26
CA GLY A 290 5.74 4.04 16.09
C GLY A 290 7.21 4.43 15.90
N LEU A 291 7.56 5.26 14.91
CA LEU A 291 8.92 5.77 14.70
C LEU A 291 9.29 6.90 15.67
N ILE A 292 8.29 7.54 16.26
CA ILE A 292 8.43 8.69 17.14
C ILE A 292 8.93 8.19 18.49
N PRO A 293 10.10 8.63 18.97
CA PRO A 293 10.52 8.31 20.32
C PRO A 293 9.66 9.10 21.31
N TYR A 294 9.19 8.45 22.38
CA TYR A 294 8.39 9.07 23.44
C TYR A 294 7.19 9.91 22.96
N PRO A 295 6.29 9.35 22.12
CA PRO A 295 5.19 10.10 21.49
C PRO A 295 4.18 10.66 22.51
N HIS A 296 4.13 10.12 23.72
CA HIS A 296 3.26 10.55 24.81
C HIS A 296 3.70 11.88 25.46
N HIS A 297 4.94 12.33 25.24
CA HIS A 297 5.41 13.65 25.66
C HIS A 297 5.18 14.74 24.60
N ASN A 298 4.68 14.37 23.41
CA ASN A 298 4.37 15.31 22.34
C ASN A 298 2.87 15.66 22.36
N GLN A 299 2.54 16.86 21.91
CA GLN A 299 1.16 17.18 21.56
C GLN A 299 0.73 16.38 20.32
N SER A 300 -0.55 16.00 20.26
CA SER A 300 -1.10 15.20 19.15
C SER A 300 -0.76 15.74 17.74
N PRO A 301 -0.86 17.07 17.44
CA PRO A 301 -0.51 17.59 16.12
C PRO A 301 0.94 17.32 15.71
N ARG A 302 1.89 17.35 16.65
CA ARG A 302 3.31 17.09 16.37
C ARG A 302 3.55 15.65 15.93
N ASN A 303 2.82 14.71 16.53
CA ASN A 303 2.86 13.31 16.12
C ASN A 303 2.30 13.12 14.70
N THR A 304 1.19 13.79 14.39
CA THR A 304 0.59 13.78 13.04
C THR A 304 1.55 14.35 11.99
N TYR A 305 2.17 15.50 12.27
CA TYR A 305 3.18 16.10 11.39
C TYR A 305 4.34 15.15 11.14
N GLN A 306 4.83 14.49 12.19
CA GLN A 306 5.93 13.55 12.05
C GLN A 306 5.57 12.34 11.20
N CYS A 307 4.34 11.82 11.32
CA CYS A 307 3.89 10.70 10.49
C CYS A 307 3.90 11.07 9.00
N ALA A 308 3.54 12.30 8.66
CA ALA A 308 3.61 12.81 7.29
C ALA A 308 5.05 13.04 6.82
N MET A 309 5.88 13.69 7.65
CA MET A 309 7.28 14.02 7.33
C MET A 309 8.15 12.75 7.20
N GLY A 310 7.97 11.77 8.09
CA GLY A 310 8.70 10.49 8.06
C GLY A 310 8.47 9.68 6.78
N LYS A 311 7.30 9.82 6.14
CA LYS A 311 7.00 9.22 4.83
C LYS A 311 7.75 9.91 3.68
N GLN A 312 8.15 11.16 3.83
CA GLN A 312 8.85 11.93 2.80
C GLN A 312 10.38 11.95 2.99
N ALA A 313 10.85 11.59 4.20
CA ALA A 313 12.26 11.58 4.53
C ALA A 313 13.06 10.70 3.56
N MET A 314 14.23 11.21 3.15
CA MET A 314 15.16 10.47 2.30
C MET A 314 15.84 9.38 3.13
N GLY A 315 16.14 8.25 2.50
CA GLY A 315 16.73 7.14 3.23
C GLY A 315 17.20 6.02 2.34
N THR A 316 17.24 4.82 2.91
CA THR A 316 17.48 3.60 2.13
C THR A 316 16.13 3.00 1.78
N ILE A 317 15.89 2.71 0.49
CA ILE A 317 14.61 2.13 0.06
C ILE A 317 14.59 0.63 0.39
N GLY A 318 15.69 -0.06 0.11
CA GLY A 318 15.83 -1.51 0.31
C GLY A 318 17.14 -2.03 -0.29
N TYR A 319 17.42 -3.32 -0.07
CA TYR A 319 18.67 -3.93 -0.53
C TYR A 319 18.83 -3.94 -2.06
N ASN A 320 17.72 -4.06 -2.79
CA ASN A 320 17.70 -4.10 -4.25
C ASN A 320 17.81 -2.71 -4.91
N GLN A 321 18.08 -1.63 -4.16
CA GLN A 321 18.05 -0.26 -4.68
C GLN A 321 19.02 0.02 -5.83
N ARG A 322 20.11 -0.75 -5.97
CA ARG A 322 21.05 -0.65 -7.11
C ARG A 322 20.62 -1.46 -8.34
N ASN A 323 19.81 -2.50 -8.15
CA ASN A 323 19.38 -3.41 -9.22
C ASN A 323 18.07 -2.98 -9.89
N ARG A 324 17.43 -1.93 -9.36
CA ARG A 324 16.15 -1.38 -9.84
C ARG A 324 16.35 -0.06 -10.59
N ILE A 325 15.37 0.29 -11.42
CA ILE A 325 15.27 1.59 -12.10
C ILE A 325 13.85 2.12 -11.88
N ASP A 326 13.70 3.04 -10.94
CA ASP A 326 12.45 3.78 -10.69
C ASP A 326 12.49 5.17 -11.32
N THR A 327 11.34 5.83 -11.38
CA THR A 327 11.22 7.22 -11.88
C THR A 327 12.02 8.21 -11.06
N LEU A 328 11.96 8.08 -9.73
CA LEU A 328 12.63 8.96 -8.79
C LEU A 328 13.01 8.15 -7.55
N MET A 329 14.27 8.22 -7.14
CA MET A 329 14.73 7.66 -5.87
C MET A 329 15.61 8.67 -5.15
N TYR A 330 15.36 8.86 -3.85
CA TYR A 330 16.18 9.69 -2.99
C TYR A 330 16.91 8.79 -2.01
N LEU A 331 18.23 8.67 -2.17
CA LEU A 331 19.06 7.87 -1.29
C LEU A 331 19.98 8.76 -0.46
N LEU A 332 20.22 8.37 0.79
CA LEU A 332 21.30 8.93 1.59
C LEU A 332 22.59 8.15 1.32
N ALA A 333 23.72 8.87 1.23
CA ALA A 333 25.02 8.23 1.06
C ALA A 333 25.48 7.48 2.33
N TYR A 334 25.25 8.09 3.50
CA TYR A 334 25.66 7.54 4.79
C TYR A 334 24.50 7.51 5.78
N PRO A 335 23.48 6.65 5.60
CA PRO A 335 22.37 6.54 6.53
C PRO A 335 22.87 5.94 7.86
N GLN A 336 22.31 6.39 8.99
CA GLN A 336 22.70 5.92 10.32
C GLN A 336 21.48 5.41 11.10
N LYS A 337 21.70 4.39 11.93
CA LYS A 337 20.68 3.85 12.82
C LYS A 337 20.28 4.88 13.87
N PRO A 338 18.97 5.02 14.20
CA PRO A 338 18.54 5.89 15.29
C PRO A 338 19.16 5.48 16.63
N MET A 339 19.71 6.43 17.38
CA MET A 339 20.25 6.15 18.73
C MET A 339 19.15 5.80 19.73
N VAL A 340 18.03 6.54 19.69
CA VAL A 340 16.83 6.25 20.48
C VAL A 340 15.83 5.53 19.60
N LYS A 341 15.50 4.29 19.93
CA LYS A 341 14.56 3.47 19.18
C LYS A 341 13.38 3.02 20.04
N THR A 342 12.25 2.79 19.37
CA THR A 342 11.06 2.17 19.95
C THR A 342 11.09 0.68 19.64
N LYS A 343 10.33 -0.13 20.40
CA LYS A 343 10.15 -1.56 20.08
C LYS A 343 9.55 -1.74 18.68
N THR A 344 8.66 -0.86 18.24
CA THR A 344 8.08 -0.89 16.89
C THR A 344 9.13 -0.79 15.80
N ILE A 345 10.19 0.01 15.96
CA ILE A 345 11.28 0.12 14.96
C ILE A 345 11.97 -1.23 14.73
N GLU A 346 12.10 -2.03 15.78
CA GLU A 346 12.68 -3.37 15.71
C GLU A 346 11.73 -4.34 15.00
N LEU A 347 10.44 -4.31 15.36
CA LEU A 347 9.41 -5.17 14.76
C LEU A 347 9.27 -4.97 13.25
N ILE A 348 9.39 -3.73 12.76
CA ILE A 348 9.30 -3.42 11.33
C ILE A 348 10.66 -3.53 10.61
N GLU A 349 11.73 -3.84 11.34
CA GLU A 349 13.11 -3.91 10.89
C GLU A 349 13.67 -2.61 10.27
N PHE A 350 13.14 -1.44 10.68
CA PHE A 350 13.58 -0.15 10.14
C PHE A 350 15.04 0.17 10.51
N GLU A 351 15.57 -0.47 11.55
CA GLU A 351 16.98 -0.37 11.93
C GLU A 351 17.93 -0.86 10.81
N LYS A 352 17.48 -1.81 9.98
CA LYS A 352 18.29 -2.32 8.86
C LYS A 352 18.36 -1.33 7.69
N LEU A 353 17.31 -0.53 7.49
CA LEU A 353 17.18 0.41 6.38
C LEU A 353 16.80 1.81 6.90
N PRO A 354 17.70 2.47 7.67
CA PRO A 354 17.36 3.74 8.29
C PRO A 354 17.23 4.87 7.27
N ALA A 355 16.41 5.86 7.61
CA ALA A 355 16.13 7.04 6.81
C ALA A 355 16.51 8.33 7.56
N GLY A 356 17.81 8.50 7.83
CA GLY A 356 18.34 9.69 8.50
C GLY A 356 19.81 9.56 8.87
N GLN A 357 20.34 10.61 9.49
CA GLN A 357 21.67 10.67 10.11
C GLN A 357 21.54 11.20 11.53
N ASN A 358 22.35 10.70 12.46
CA ASN A 358 22.42 11.25 13.81
C ASN A 358 23.24 12.55 13.75
N ALA A 359 22.70 13.61 14.33
CA ALA A 359 23.33 14.92 14.39
C ALA A 359 23.62 15.30 15.84
N THR A 360 24.78 15.90 16.09
CA THR A 360 25.05 16.61 17.35
C THR A 360 24.36 17.96 17.29
N VAL A 361 23.36 18.17 18.14
CA VAL A 361 22.54 19.37 18.15
C VAL A 361 22.84 20.17 19.42
N ALA A 362 23.11 21.46 19.27
CA ALA A 362 23.19 22.41 20.37
C ALA A 362 21.94 23.31 20.33
N VAL A 363 21.18 23.35 21.42
CA VAL A 363 20.02 24.23 21.55
C VAL A 363 20.51 25.55 22.12
N MET A 364 20.74 26.52 21.24
CA MET A 364 21.20 27.86 21.60
C MET A 364 20.76 28.85 20.54
N SER A 365 20.56 30.10 20.94
CA SER A 365 20.34 31.20 20.02
C SER A 365 21.68 31.64 19.43
N TYR A 366 21.83 31.60 18.11
CA TYR A 366 23.10 31.94 17.45
C TYR A 366 22.87 32.72 16.16
N SER A 367 23.53 33.88 16.04
CA SER A 367 23.59 34.72 14.82
C SER A 367 22.27 35.30 14.29
N GLY A 368 21.11 34.97 14.89
CA GLY A 368 19.81 35.52 14.50
C GLY A 368 19.25 34.98 13.18
N TYR A 369 19.91 34.00 12.57
CA TYR A 369 19.43 33.27 11.38
C TYR A 369 18.62 32.00 11.74
N ASP A 370 18.36 31.81 13.03
CA ASP A 370 17.61 30.71 13.65
C ASP A 370 16.16 31.11 14.01
N ILE A 371 15.67 32.20 13.44
CA ILE A 371 14.30 32.69 13.59
C ILE A 371 13.34 31.80 12.77
N GLU A 372 12.12 31.59 13.27
CA GLU A 372 11.03 30.88 12.55
C GLU A 372 11.41 29.46 12.08
N ASP A 373 11.85 28.61 13.02
CA ASP A 373 12.24 27.20 12.79
C ASP A 373 13.43 26.99 11.82
N ALA A 374 14.20 28.05 11.53
CA ALA A 374 15.43 27.93 10.77
C ALA A 374 16.56 27.26 11.59
N LEU A 375 17.43 26.51 10.89
CA LEU A 375 18.55 25.79 11.49
C LEU A 375 19.88 26.27 10.90
N VAL A 376 20.83 26.61 11.77
CA VAL A 376 22.20 26.92 11.36
C VAL A 376 23.03 25.63 11.36
N LEU A 377 23.56 25.26 10.19
CA LEU A 377 24.30 24.01 9.99
C LEU A 377 25.80 24.29 9.79
N ASN A 378 26.65 23.52 10.46
CA ASN A 378 28.10 23.59 10.30
C ASN A 378 28.58 23.15 8.89
N LYS A 379 29.16 24.08 8.13
CA LYS A 379 29.76 23.82 6.81
C LYS A 379 30.77 22.68 6.81
N ALA A 380 31.64 22.60 7.82
CA ALA A 380 32.66 21.57 7.90
C ALA A 380 32.06 20.16 8.06
N SER A 381 30.84 20.04 8.61
CA SER A 381 30.11 18.76 8.65
C SER A 381 29.55 18.38 7.28
N LEU A 382 29.04 19.36 6.52
CA LEU A 382 28.60 19.15 5.12
C LEU A 382 29.75 18.72 4.21
N ASP A 383 30.93 19.31 4.37
CA ASP A 383 32.14 18.95 3.63
C ASP A 383 32.55 17.50 3.89
N ARG A 384 32.41 17.04 5.14
CA ARG A 384 32.66 15.64 5.55
C ARG A 384 31.57 14.65 5.11
N GLY A 385 30.44 15.12 4.60
CA GLY A 385 29.38 14.27 4.01
C GLY A 385 28.08 14.18 4.80
N PHE A 386 27.86 15.05 5.79
CA PHE A 386 26.56 15.17 6.47
C PHE A 386 25.45 15.50 5.46
N GLY A 387 24.36 14.72 5.48
CA GLY A 387 23.19 14.91 4.62
C GLY A 387 23.45 14.74 3.12
N ARG A 388 24.54 14.10 2.69
CA ARG A 388 24.82 13.92 1.24
C ARG A 388 23.77 13.00 0.60
N CYS A 389 23.12 13.51 -0.44
CA CYS A 389 21.99 12.87 -1.09
C CYS A 389 22.33 12.40 -2.51
N LEU A 390 21.79 11.26 -2.91
CA LEU A 390 21.83 10.73 -4.26
C LEU A 390 20.41 10.76 -4.82
N VAL A 391 20.20 11.61 -5.81
CA VAL A 391 18.93 11.72 -6.53
C VAL A 391 19.05 10.93 -7.82
N TYR A 392 18.29 9.86 -7.92
CA TYR A 392 18.20 9.08 -9.14
C TYR A 392 16.94 9.46 -9.91
N LYS A 393 17.08 9.68 -11.22
CA LYS A 393 15.97 9.89 -12.15
C LYS A 393 16.08 8.91 -13.29
N ASN A 394 14.95 8.43 -13.82
CA ASN A 394 14.98 7.67 -15.06
C ASN A 394 14.76 8.54 -16.28
N ALA A 395 15.38 8.14 -17.38
CA ALA A 395 14.99 8.50 -18.72
C ALA A 395 14.65 7.20 -19.46
N LYS A 396 13.57 7.19 -20.23
CA LYS A 396 13.11 6.00 -20.95
C LYS A 396 12.94 6.33 -22.43
N CYS A 397 13.36 5.41 -23.28
CA CYS A 397 13.17 5.46 -24.71
C CYS A 397 12.57 4.13 -25.17
N THR A 398 11.43 4.18 -25.84
CA THR A 398 10.81 3.00 -26.46
C THR A 398 10.99 3.09 -27.97
N LEU A 399 11.53 2.03 -28.56
CA LEU A 399 11.64 1.82 -29.99
C LEU A 399 10.45 1.00 -30.43
N LYS A 400 9.55 1.60 -31.19
CA LYS A 400 8.31 0.97 -31.64
C LYS A 400 8.52 0.31 -32.99
N ARG A 401 7.80 -0.79 -33.19
CA ARG A 401 7.53 -1.36 -34.51
C ARG A 401 6.14 -0.93 -34.92
N TYR A 402 5.99 -0.54 -36.18
CA TYR A 402 4.74 -0.07 -36.76
C TYR A 402 4.12 -1.15 -37.63
N THR A 403 2.83 -1.02 -37.92
CA THR A 403 2.07 -2.02 -38.70
C THR A 403 2.57 -2.15 -40.14
N ASN A 404 3.17 -1.08 -40.69
CA ASN A 404 3.81 -1.06 -42.01
C ASN A 404 5.20 -1.73 -42.03
N GLN A 405 5.53 -2.55 -41.02
CA GLN A 405 6.83 -3.21 -40.81
C GLN A 405 8.03 -2.27 -40.61
N THR A 406 7.83 -0.95 -40.59
CA THR A 406 8.89 -0.01 -40.22
C THR A 406 9.13 -0.03 -38.72
N PHE A 407 10.34 0.35 -38.31
CA PHE A 407 10.75 0.39 -36.92
C PHE A 407 11.60 1.62 -36.64
N ASP A 408 11.54 2.08 -35.39
CA ASP A 408 12.42 3.10 -34.87
C ASP A 408 13.87 2.61 -34.85
N LYS A 409 14.81 3.45 -35.28
CA LYS A 409 16.24 3.15 -35.28
C LYS A 409 16.97 4.04 -34.27
N VAL A 410 18.04 3.51 -33.71
CA VAL A 410 19.04 4.33 -33.01
C VAL A 410 20.22 4.48 -33.95
N MET A 411 20.61 5.72 -34.21
CA MET A 411 21.72 6.05 -35.10
C MET A 411 22.94 6.38 -34.25
N GLY A 412 24.13 5.97 -34.71
CA GLY A 412 25.39 6.31 -34.06
C GLY A 412 25.62 7.83 -33.95
N PRO A 413 26.64 8.25 -33.20
CA PRO A 413 26.97 9.65 -32.99
C PRO A 413 27.41 10.31 -34.31
N MET A 414 26.79 11.44 -34.62
CA MET A 414 27.24 12.30 -35.71
C MET A 414 28.62 12.90 -35.39
N LEU A 415 29.60 12.62 -36.27
CA LEU A 415 30.95 13.17 -36.19
C LEU A 415 31.03 14.51 -36.93
N ASP A 416 31.79 15.44 -36.37
CA ASP A 416 32.18 16.66 -37.05
C ASP A 416 33.23 16.34 -38.13
N ALA A 417 32.99 16.84 -39.35
CA ALA A 417 33.81 16.53 -40.52
C ALA A 417 35.25 17.06 -40.40
N ALA A 418 35.45 18.18 -39.67
CA ALA A 418 36.75 18.81 -39.50
C ALA A 418 37.61 18.12 -38.44
N THR A 419 37.02 17.79 -37.29
CA THR A 419 37.74 17.26 -36.12
C THR A 419 37.69 15.75 -35.99
N ARG A 420 36.80 15.08 -36.76
CA ARG A 420 36.47 13.65 -36.64
C ARG A 420 36.03 13.22 -35.23
N LYS A 421 35.63 14.16 -34.39
CA LYS A 421 35.08 13.90 -33.05
C LYS A 421 33.55 14.04 -33.08
N PRO A 422 32.82 13.36 -32.19
CA PRO A 422 31.40 13.59 -32.03
C PRO A 422 31.11 15.07 -31.77
N ILE A 423 30.01 15.57 -32.33
CA ILE A 423 29.52 16.91 -31.98
C ILE A 423 29.24 16.97 -30.47
N TRP A 424 29.34 18.15 -29.86
CA TRP A 424 29.09 18.33 -28.41
C TRP A 424 27.75 17.72 -27.93
N ARG A 425 26.70 17.76 -28.79
CA ARG A 425 25.40 17.13 -28.47
C ARG A 425 25.45 15.62 -28.34
N HIS A 426 26.38 14.96 -29.03
CA HIS A 426 26.58 13.52 -29.11
C HIS A 426 27.88 13.08 -28.44
N GLU A 427 28.53 13.96 -27.68
CA GLU A 427 29.81 13.70 -27.02
C GLU A 427 29.74 12.50 -26.07
N ILE A 428 28.58 12.32 -25.43
CA ILE A 428 28.34 11.27 -24.44
C ILE A 428 27.74 9.97 -24.99
N LEU A 429 27.61 9.86 -26.31
CA LEU A 429 27.02 8.70 -26.96
C LEU A 429 28.10 7.69 -27.33
N ASP A 430 27.84 6.42 -27.07
CA ASP A 430 28.66 5.31 -27.55
C ASP A 430 28.42 5.08 -29.06
N ALA A 431 29.17 4.17 -29.67
CA ALA A 431 29.08 3.83 -31.08
C ALA A 431 27.69 3.38 -31.53
N ASP A 432 26.87 2.84 -30.62
CA ASP A 432 25.49 2.40 -30.86
C ASP A 432 24.46 3.55 -30.83
N GLY A 433 24.87 4.77 -30.45
CA GLY A 433 23.99 5.93 -30.33
C GLY A 433 23.21 6.01 -29.02
N ILE A 434 23.59 5.22 -28.02
CA ILE A 434 23.08 5.24 -26.64
C ILE A 434 24.15 5.81 -25.73
N CYS A 435 23.76 6.54 -24.68
CA CYS A 435 24.72 7.13 -23.76
C CYS A 435 25.51 6.09 -22.94
N SER A 436 26.77 6.38 -22.65
CA SER A 436 27.69 5.47 -21.94
C SER A 436 27.54 5.58 -20.41
N PRO A 437 27.50 4.45 -19.67
CA PRO A 437 27.58 4.49 -18.20
C PRO A 437 28.91 5.08 -17.70
N GLY A 438 28.83 5.95 -16.71
CA GLY A 438 29.96 6.64 -16.06
C GLY A 438 30.12 8.09 -16.51
N GLU A 439 29.59 8.45 -17.68
CA GLU A 439 29.78 9.78 -18.24
C GLU A 439 28.87 10.83 -17.60
N LYS A 440 29.39 12.07 -17.60
CA LYS A 440 28.70 13.26 -17.12
C LYS A 440 27.87 13.84 -18.26
N VAL A 441 26.56 13.89 -18.08
CA VAL A 441 25.63 14.55 -19.01
C VAL A 441 25.31 15.97 -18.56
N GLU A 442 25.43 16.90 -19.49
CA GLU A 442 25.12 18.31 -19.35
C GLU A 442 23.82 18.67 -20.07
N ASN A 443 23.29 19.85 -19.75
CA ASN A 443 21.99 20.28 -20.25
C ASN A 443 21.93 20.29 -21.79
N LYS A 444 20.87 19.72 -22.37
CA LYS A 444 20.60 19.60 -23.82
C LYS A 444 21.47 18.59 -24.59
N GLN A 445 22.35 17.84 -23.94
CA GLN A 445 23.02 16.70 -24.59
C GLN A 445 22.03 15.55 -24.84
N VAL A 446 22.33 14.72 -25.85
CA VAL A 446 21.49 13.60 -26.27
C VAL A 446 21.84 12.36 -25.46
N LEU A 447 20.83 11.71 -24.88
CA LEU A 447 20.95 10.45 -24.15
C LEU A 447 20.75 9.24 -25.07
N VAL A 448 19.83 9.34 -26.04
CA VAL A 448 19.58 8.33 -27.06
C VAL A 448 19.30 9.03 -28.38
N ASN A 449 20.10 8.74 -29.39
CA ASN A 449 19.92 9.30 -30.74
C ASN A 449 18.92 8.46 -31.54
N LYS A 450 17.63 8.67 -31.24
CA LYS A 450 16.52 7.96 -31.86
C LYS A 450 16.08 8.65 -33.16
N SER A 451 15.89 7.88 -34.22
CA SER A 451 15.28 8.29 -35.49
C SER A 451 14.00 7.49 -35.75
N MET A 452 12.91 8.19 -36.04
CA MET A 452 11.56 7.63 -36.25
C MET A 452 11.16 7.75 -37.73
N PRO A 453 10.54 6.73 -38.34
CA PRO A 453 10.06 6.84 -39.71
C PRO A 453 8.93 7.88 -39.82
N THR A 454 8.98 8.73 -40.85
CA THR A 454 7.96 9.79 -41.05
C THR A 454 6.59 9.21 -41.40
N VAL A 455 6.58 8.12 -42.16
CA VAL A 455 5.36 7.39 -42.55
C VAL A 455 5.22 6.17 -41.63
N THR A 456 4.25 6.22 -40.72
CA THR A 456 4.00 5.17 -39.71
C THR A 456 2.76 4.33 -39.99
N GLN A 457 1.92 4.77 -40.95
CA GLN A 457 0.71 4.07 -41.38
C GLN A 457 0.87 3.63 -42.83
N ILE A 458 0.19 2.53 -43.20
CA ILE A 458 0.09 2.11 -44.59
C ILE A 458 -0.76 3.16 -45.31
N PRO A 459 -0.26 3.84 -46.36
CA PRO A 459 -1.06 4.76 -47.14
C PRO A 459 -2.27 4.00 -47.72
N LEU A 460 -3.46 4.59 -47.61
CA LEU A 460 -4.64 4.11 -48.33
C LEU A 460 -4.38 4.32 -49.83
N GLU A 461 -4.04 3.23 -50.51
CA GLU A 461 -3.89 3.05 -51.96
C GLU A 461 -2.76 3.83 -52.66
N GLY A 462 -1.99 3.11 -53.50
CA GLY A 462 -1.49 3.69 -54.76
C GLY A 462 0.01 3.99 -54.95
N SER A 463 0.94 3.50 -54.13
CA SER A 463 2.38 3.63 -54.47
C SER A 463 3.18 2.34 -54.25
N ASN A 464 3.23 1.50 -55.29
CA ASN A 464 4.06 0.30 -55.40
C ASN A 464 5.54 0.60 -55.69
N VAL A 465 6.06 1.75 -55.26
CA VAL A 465 7.50 2.00 -55.29
C VAL A 465 8.00 1.80 -53.87
N PRO A 466 8.95 0.88 -53.60
CA PRO A 466 9.57 0.77 -52.29
C PRO A 466 10.43 2.02 -52.05
N GLN A 467 9.80 3.13 -51.66
CA GLN A 467 10.51 4.30 -51.17
C GLN A 467 11.23 3.87 -49.90
N GLN A 468 12.55 4.05 -49.87
CA GLN A 468 13.29 3.90 -48.63
C GLN A 468 12.61 4.76 -47.56
N PRO A 469 12.30 4.18 -46.39
CA PRO A 469 11.60 4.92 -45.35
C PRO A 469 12.44 6.12 -44.95
N GLN A 470 11.89 7.32 -45.12
CA GLN A 470 12.53 8.55 -44.64
C GLN A 470 12.42 8.58 -43.11
N TYR A 471 13.56 8.82 -42.46
CA TYR A 471 13.65 8.92 -41.01
C TYR A 471 13.78 10.38 -40.58
N LYS A 472 13.08 10.73 -39.50
CA LYS A 472 13.20 12.01 -38.82
C LYS A 472 13.79 11.78 -37.44
N ASP A 473 14.79 12.59 -37.08
CA ASP A 473 15.44 12.49 -35.78
C ASP A 473 14.51 13.00 -34.67
N VAL A 474 14.32 12.16 -33.64
CA VAL A 474 13.55 12.44 -32.43
C VAL A 474 14.41 12.05 -31.21
N PRO A 475 15.54 12.74 -30.98
CA PRO A 475 16.48 12.37 -29.93
C PRO A 475 15.88 12.60 -28.54
N ILE A 476 16.24 11.70 -27.61
CA ILE A 476 15.92 11.88 -26.19
C ILE A 476 17.05 12.70 -25.57
N THR A 477 16.74 13.92 -25.18
CA THR A 477 17.72 14.88 -24.62
C THR A 477 17.58 15.00 -23.11
N TYR A 478 18.71 15.21 -22.44
CA TYR A 478 18.73 15.55 -21.04
C TYR A 478 18.29 17.00 -20.83
N LYS A 479 17.32 17.21 -19.94
CA LYS A 479 16.80 18.53 -19.55
C LYS A 479 16.94 18.69 -18.05
N GLY A 480 17.95 19.44 -17.63
CA GLY A 480 18.22 19.71 -16.23
C GLY A 480 19.17 20.88 -16.07
N ALA A 481 18.99 21.66 -15.02
CA ALA A 481 19.90 22.78 -14.72
C ALA A 481 21.26 22.29 -14.20
N THR A 482 21.27 21.16 -13.50
CA THR A 482 22.47 20.55 -12.93
C THR A 482 22.88 19.35 -13.76
N ASP A 483 24.17 19.09 -13.80
CA ASP A 483 24.74 17.92 -14.46
C ASP A 483 24.33 16.63 -13.75
N SER A 484 24.22 15.55 -14.51
CA SER A 484 23.97 14.19 -13.98
C SER A 484 25.03 13.24 -14.48
N TYR A 485 25.20 12.12 -13.78
CA TYR A 485 26.02 11.01 -14.24
C TYR A 485 25.11 9.88 -14.70
N ILE A 486 25.45 9.24 -15.81
CA ILE A 486 24.73 8.05 -16.27
C ILE A 486 25.25 6.87 -15.44
N GLU A 487 24.44 6.32 -14.56
CA GLU A 487 24.87 5.23 -13.67
C GLU A 487 24.69 3.87 -14.34
N LYS A 488 23.58 3.70 -15.07
CA LYS A 488 23.21 2.42 -15.67
C LYS A 488 22.35 2.65 -16.90
N VAL A 489 22.60 1.86 -17.93
CA VAL A 489 21.73 1.74 -19.10
C VAL A 489 21.25 0.30 -19.20
N MET A 490 19.94 0.12 -19.37
CA MET A 490 19.27 -1.17 -19.46
C MET A 490 18.51 -1.23 -20.77
N ILE A 491 18.78 -2.25 -21.57
CA ILE A 491 18.06 -2.54 -22.81
C ILE A 491 17.23 -3.80 -22.55
N SER A 492 15.93 -3.73 -22.83
CA SER A 492 15.00 -4.86 -22.68
C SER A 492 14.12 -4.93 -23.93
N SER A 493 13.66 -6.12 -24.31
CA SER A 493 12.61 -6.30 -25.31
C SER A 493 11.32 -6.79 -24.65
N ASN A 494 10.17 -6.42 -25.20
CA ASN A 494 8.89 -7.05 -24.85
C ASN A 494 8.57 -8.20 -25.83
N ALA A 495 7.46 -8.91 -25.63
CA ALA A 495 7.02 -9.98 -26.54
C ALA A 495 6.58 -9.48 -27.93
N GLU A 496 6.43 -8.17 -28.10
CA GLU A 496 6.08 -7.53 -29.38
C GLU A 496 7.33 -7.01 -30.12
N ASP A 497 8.53 -7.42 -29.69
CA ASP A 497 9.84 -6.95 -30.18
C ASP A 497 10.03 -5.42 -30.12
N ALA A 498 9.31 -4.74 -29.23
CA ALA A 498 9.54 -3.34 -28.93
C ALA A 498 10.67 -3.23 -27.90
N PHE A 499 11.79 -2.65 -28.33
CA PHE A 499 12.91 -2.39 -27.44
C PHE A 499 12.63 -1.21 -26.50
N LEU A 500 12.98 -1.38 -25.24
CA LEU A 500 12.88 -0.39 -24.19
C LEU A 500 14.27 -0.15 -23.61
N ILE A 501 14.77 1.06 -23.80
CA ILE A 501 16.03 1.55 -23.24
C ILE A 501 15.68 2.40 -22.02
N LYS A 502 16.15 1.96 -20.84
CA LYS A 502 16.02 2.69 -19.57
C LYS A 502 17.40 3.14 -19.11
N MET A 503 17.54 4.43 -18.87
CA MET A 503 18.76 5.03 -18.36
C MET A 503 18.50 5.55 -16.96
N LEU A 504 19.42 5.24 -16.05
CA LEU A 504 19.41 5.69 -14.68
C LEU A 504 20.42 6.83 -14.53
N LEU A 505 19.91 8.04 -14.31
CA LEU A 505 20.71 9.24 -14.13
C LEU A 505 20.85 9.52 -12.64
N ARG A 506 22.07 9.74 -12.16
CA ARG A 506 22.39 10.05 -10.77
C ARG A 506 22.89 11.48 -10.63
N GLN A 507 22.32 12.20 -9.67
CA GLN A 507 22.83 13.48 -9.22
C GLN A 507 23.24 13.35 -7.76
N THR A 508 24.47 13.70 -7.45
CA THR A 508 24.92 13.79 -6.05
C THR A 508 24.71 15.22 -5.58
N ARG A 509 23.78 15.43 -4.66
CA ARG A 509 23.44 16.74 -4.12
C ARG A 509 23.96 16.87 -2.70
N ARG A 510 24.53 18.04 -2.41
CA ARG A 510 24.94 18.44 -1.07
C ARG A 510 23.87 19.37 -0.50
N PRO A 511 23.56 19.31 0.80
CA PRO A 511 22.62 20.24 1.39
C PRO A 511 23.03 21.70 1.16
N GLU A 512 22.08 22.51 0.73
CA GLU A 512 22.25 23.95 0.49
C GLU A 512 21.16 24.77 1.21
N ILE A 513 21.30 26.10 1.19
CA ILE A 513 20.36 27.00 1.87
C ILE A 513 18.97 26.83 1.24
N GLY A 514 17.97 26.54 2.07
CA GLY A 514 16.59 26.28 1.65
C GLY A 514 16.20 24.79 1.63
N ASP A 515 17.16 23.88 1.84
CA ASP A 515 16.85 22.47 2.06
C ASP A 515 16.11 22.26 3.38
N LYS A 516 15.23 21.25 3.39
CA LYS A 516 14.32 20.96 4.49
C LYS A 516 14.84 19.79 5.31
N PHE A 517 14.89 19.96 6.62
CA PHE A 517 15.20 18.89 7.55
C PHE A 517 13.92 18.49 8.28
N SER A 518 14.03 17.53 9.20
CA SER A 518 12.93 17.18 10.09
C SER A 518 13.50 16.48 11.30
N SER A 519 13.08 16.90 12.48
CA SER A 519 13.28 16.14 13.71
C SER A 519 12.27 14.99 13.75
N ARG A 520 12.46 13.99 14.61
CA ARG A 520 11.45 12.92 14.81
C ARG A 520 10.24 13.34 15.66
N HIS A 521 10.02 14.64 15.85
CA HIS A 521 8.95 15.20 16.69
C HIS A 521 8.09 16.23 15.94
N GLY A 522 8.04 16.18 14.60
CA GLY A 522 7.18 17.08 13.82
C GLY A 522 7.65 18.54 13.85
N GLN A 523 8.96 18.75 13.97
CA GLN A 523 9.64 20.01 13.68
C GLN A 523 10.37 19.85 12.36
N LYS A 524 10.22 20.79 11.44
CA LYS A 524 10.69 20.71 10.06
C LYS A 524 11.78 21.73 9.82
#